data_AF-A0AAF0QUY7-F1
#
_entry.id   AF-A0AAF0QUY7-F1
#
_cell.length_a   1.000
_cell.length_b   1.000
_cell.length_c   1.000
_cell.angle_alpha   90.00
_cell.angle_beta   90.00
_cell.angle_gamma   90.00
#
_symmetry.space_group_name_H-M   'P 1'
#
loop_
_entity.id
_entity.type
_entity.pdbx_description
1 polymer ?
#
loop_
_entity_poly.entity_id
_entity_poly.type
_entity_poly.pdbx_seq_one_letter_code
_entity_poly.pdbx_strand_id
1 'polypeptide(L)'
;MLMWSYIKVVIQDPGSVPENWKLVSEQNIEEGNSVALSDYASIENPTPTLSTEQIERRQSQSRGYCSKCQNGKPPRCHHCSVCQRCVLKMDHHCIWVVNCVGARNYKFFLLFVVYEKKKSVQWKYDMGWKRNFEQVFGANKALWFFPLFLKRDMENIPALHGMEFPTRSDAVE
;
A
#
# COMPACT_ATOMS: atom_id res chain seq x y z
N MET A 1 -13.94 -17.29 5.71
CA MET A 1 -12.83 -16.70 4.90
C MET A 1 -12.12 -15.56 5.60
N LEU A 2 -12.80 -14.52 6.14
CA LEU A 2 -12.13 -13.42 6.85
C LEU A 2 -11.14 -13.88 7.93
N MET A 3 -11.62 -14.67 8.90
CA MET A 3 -10.79 -15.15 10.01
C MET A 3 -9.60 -15.99 9.53
N TRP A 4 -9.84 -16.85 8.55
CA TRP A 4 -8.78 -17.66 7.93
C TRP A 4 -7.72 -16.80 7.24
N SER A 5 -8.13 -15.79 6.47
CA SER A 5 -7.20 -14.84 5.85
C SER A 5 -6.39 -14.08 6.89
N TYR A 6 -7.02 -13.61 7.97
CA TYR A 6 -6.32 -12.95 9.08
C TYR A 6 -5.27 -13.86 9.72
N ILE A 7 -5.65 -15.08 10.12
CA ILE A 7 -4.74 -16.07 10.71
C ILE A 7 -3.55 -16.34 9.78
N LYS A 8 -3.81 -16.49 8.48
CA LYS A 8 -2.76 -16.69 7.47
C LYS A 8 -1.82 -15.48 7.34
N VAL A 9 -2.27 -14.24 7.51
CA VAL A 9 -1.37 -13.07 7.50
C VAL A 9 -0.47 -13.05 8.73
N VAL A 10 -1.06 -13.32 9.90
CA VAL A 10 -0.35 -13.29 11.19
C VAL A 10 0.74 -14.36 11.24
N ILE A 11 0.41 -15.61 10.89
CA ILE A 11 1.31 -16.75 11.09
C ILE A 11 2.29 -16.95 9.94
N GLN A 12 1.92 -16.58 8.70
CA GLN A 12 2.79 -16.81 7.56
C GLN A 12 4.01 -15.89 7.62
N ASP A 13 5.21 -16.46 7.46
CA ASP A 13 6.40 -15.67 7.23
C ASP A 13 6.23 -14.77 5.98
N PRO A 14 6.37 -13.43 6.08
CA PRO A 14 6.27 -12.51 4.95
C PRO A 14 7.34 -12.69 3.87
N GLY A 15 8.39 -13.46 4.15
CA GLY A 15 9.51 -13.73 3.25
C GLY A 15 10.79 -13.11 3.76
N SER A 16 11.54 -13.86 4.58
CA SER A 16 12.93 -13.50 4.89
C SER A 16 13.82 -13.63 3.65
N VAL A 17 14.84 -12.78 3.57
CA VAL A 17 15.94 -12.96 2.62
C VAL A 17 16.78 -14.17 3.07
N PRO A 18 17.10 -15.12 2.17
CA PRO A 18 18.03 -16.21 2.48
C PRO A 18 19.39 -15.67 2.95
N GLU A 19 20.10 -16.43 3.78
CA GLU A 19 21.47 -16.10 4.17
C GLU A 19 22.39 -16.09 2.96
N ASN A 20 23.43 -15.25 3.02
CA ASN A 20 24.45 -15.11 1.98
C ASN A 20 23.87 -14.79 0.58
N TRP A 21 22.76 -14.03 0.54
CA TRP A 21 22.19 -13.59 -0.73
C TRP A 21 23.16 -12.61 -1.38
N LYS A 22 23.59 -12.91 -2.61
CA LYS A 22 24.48 -12.07 -3.42
C LYS A 22 23.73 -11.51 -4.61
N LEU A 23 24.14 -10.33 -5.08
CA LEU A 23 23.62 -9.78 -6.32
C LEU A 23 24.16 -10.62 -7.50
N VAL A 24 23.34 -10.90 -8.51
CA VAL A 24 23.73 -11.73 -9.67
C VAL A 24 25.01 -11.25 -10.38
N SER A 25 25.37 -9.97 -10.25
CA SER A 25 26.65 -9.45 -10.75
C SER A 25 27.87 -10.09 -10.09
N GLU A 26 27.78 -10.53 -8.83
CA GLU A 26 28.88 -11.15 -8.07
C GLU A 26 29.02 -12.65 -8.38
N GLN A 27 27.93 -13.34 -8.73
CA GLN A 27 27.96 -14.75 -9.11
C GLN A 27 28.69 -14.97 -10.44
N ASN A 28 28.57 -14.04 -11.39
CA ASN A 28 29.29 -14.10 -12.66
C ASN A 28 30.79 -13.76 -12.55
N ILE A 29 31.25 -13.23 -11.41
CA ILE A 29 32.67 -12.89 -11.18
C ILE A 29 33.42 -14.09 -10.56
N GLU A 30 32.74 -14.96 -9.82
CA GLU A 30 33.37 -16.14 -9.20
C GLU A 30 33.77 -17.23 -10.23
N GLU A 31 33.18 -17.24 -11.43
CA GLU A 31 33.64 -18.08 -12.56
C GLU A 31 34.64 -17.37 -13.49
N GLY A 32 34.97 -16.09 -13.23
CA GLY A 32 35.70 -15.25 -14.19
C GLY A 32 36.52 -14.14 -13.55
N ASN A 33 37.64 -14.52 -12.94
CA ASN A 33 38.81 -13.70 -12.63
C ASN A 33 38.67 -12.59 -11.56
N SER A 34 39.63 -12.58 -10.63
CA SER A 34 39.78 -11.61 -9.55
C SER A 34 40.17 -10.22 -10.07
N VAL A 35 39.33 -9.20 -9.93
CA VAL A 35 39.77 -7.80 -9.94
C VAL A 35 38.90 -6.99 -8.97
N ALA A 36 39.55 -6.33 -8.00
CA ALA A 36 38.92 -5.46 -7.02
C ALA A 36 38.19 -4.29 -7.71
N LEU A 37 36.92 -4.08 -7.34
CA LEU A 37 36.10 -2.99 -7.86
C LEU A 37 36.40 -1.69 -7.09
N SER A 38 37.61 -1.13 -7.29
CA SER A 38 37.97 0.22 -6.86
C SER A 38 38.24 1.19 -8.01
N ASP A 39 38.36 0.73 -9.26
CA ASP A 39 39.01 1.53 -10.31
C ASP A 39 38.13 1.79 -11.55
N TYR A 40 36.88 2.26 -11.39
CA TYR A 40 36.09 2.78 -12.52
C TYR A 40 35.78 4.27 -12.40
N ALA A 41 36.74 5.06 -11.94
CA ALA A 41 36.76 6.48 -12.21
C ALA A 41 37.74 6.75 -13.37
N SER A 42 37.24 6.76 -14.62
CA SER A 42 37.75 7.56 -15.76
C SER A 42 36.96 7.34 -17.07
N ILE A 43 36.08 8.32 -17.40
CA ILE A 43 35.80 9.03 -18.69
C ILE A 43 35.81 8.18 -20.01
N GLU A 44 34.81 8.16 -20.92
CA GLU A 44 34.32 9.25 -21.80
C GLU A 44 32.98 8.93 -22.53
N ASN A 45 31.97 9.81 -22.40
CA ASN A 45 31.26 10.56 -23.48
C ASN A 45 29.85 11.05 -23.06
N PRO A 46 29.34 12.18 -23.63
CA PRO A 46 28.48 13.12 -22.89
C PRO A 46 26.97 13.06 -23.18
N THR A 47 26.17 13.32 -22.13
CA THR A 47 24.75 13.83 -22.08
C THR A 47 23.58 12.90 -22.48
N PRO A 48 22.35 13.05 -21.91
CA PRO A 48 21.81 14.18 -21.17
C PRO A 48 21.74 13.99 -19.65
N THR A 49 21.90 15.13 -18.98
CA THR A 49 21.88 15.41 -17.54
C THR A 49 20.78 14.68 -16.76
N LEU A 50 21.14 13.56 -16.13
CA LEU A 50 20.48 13.16 -14.87
C LEU A 50 21.13 13.99 -13.76
N SER A 51 20.32 14.68 -12.96
CA SER A 51 20.83 15.53 -11.89
C SER A 51 21.64 14.69 -10.88
N THR A 52 22.63 15.29 -10.22
CA THR A 52 23.41 14.65 -9.15
C THR A 52 22.50 14.05 -8.08
N GLU A 53 21.35 14.69 -7.81
CA GLU A 53 20.30 14.13 -6.96
C GLU A 53 19.65 12.84 -7.50
N GLN A 54 19.49 12.68 -8.81
CA GLN A 54 18.95 11.46 -9.41
C GLN A 54 19.96 10.31 -9.36
N ILE A 55 21.25 10.62 -9.49
CA ILE A 55 22.34 9.65 -9.32
C ILE A 55 22.44 9.21 -7.85
N GLU A 56 22.37 10.15 -6.90
CA GLU A 56 22.36 9.85 -5.46
C GLU A 56 21.09 9.12 -5.00
N ARG A 57 19.91 9.45 -5.56
CA ARG A 57 18.66 8.70 -5.31
C ARG A 57 18.73 7.27 -5.86
N ARG A 58 19.35 7.07 -7.03
CA ARG A 58 19.62 5.73 -7.57
C ARG A 58 20.68 4.99 -6.74
N GLN A 59 21.74 5.67 -6.28
CA GLN A 59 22.81 5.08 -5.48
C GLN A 59 22.39 4.71 -4.04
N SER A 60 21.48 5.49 -3.45
CA SER A 60 20.86 5.18 -2.17
C SER A 60 19.83 4.05 -2.27
N GLN A 61 19.18 3.87 -3.43
CA GLN A 61 18.44 2.66 -3.78
C GLN A 61 19.36 1.46 -4.10
N SER A 62 20.61 1.68 -4.50
CA SER A 62 21.55 0.67 -4.99
C SER A 62 22.52 0.10 -3.96
N ARG A 63 22.37 0.39 -2.67
CA ARG A 63 23.05 -0.43 -1.66
C ARG A 63 22.29 -1.73 -1.54
N GLY A 64 22.56 -2.65 -2.46
CA GLY A 64 22.11 -4.05 -2.49
C GLY A 64 22.63 -4.85 -1.30
N TYR A 65 22.78 -4.20 -0.13
CA TYR A 65 23.32 -4.73 1.09
C TYR A 65 22.63 -4.06 2.29
N CYS A 66 22.32 -4.86 3.30
CA CYS A 66 21.80 -4.40 4.57
C CYS A 66 22.90 -4.51 5.63
N SER A 67 23.39 -3.38 6.14
CA SER A 67 24.41 -3.36 7.19
C SER A 67 23.95 -4.01 8.50
N LYS A 68 22.67 -3.86 8.86
CA LYS A 68 22.10 -4.44 10.10
C LYS A 68 22.01 -5.97 10.05
N CYS A 69 21.68 -6.53 8.89
CA CYS A 69 21.60 -7.98 8.69
C CYS A 69 22.90 -8.58 8.14
N GLN A 70 23.90 -7.74 7.83
CA GLN A 70 25.13 -8.10 7.14
C GLN A 70 24.92 -9.00 5.91
N ASN A 71 23.86 -8.74 5.14
CA ASN A 71 23.45 -9.60 4.02
C ASN A 71 23.08 -8.76 2.80
N GLY A 72 23.23 -9.34 1.61
CA GLY A 72 22.78 -8.70 0.39
C GLY A 72 21.26 -8.47 0.41
N LYS A 73 20.83 -7.43 -0.30
CA LYS A 73 19.47 -6.93 -0.31
C LYS A 73 18.86 -7.10 -1.70
N PRO A 74 17.96 -8.09 -1.89
CA PRO A 74 17.24 -8.28 -3.14
C PRO A 74 16.46 -7.04 -3.58
N PRO A 75 16.13 -6.92 -4.88
CA PRO A 75 15.25 -5.87 -5.36
C PRO A 75 13.94 -5.81 -4.57
N ARG A 76 13.52 -4.60 -4.19
CA ARG A 76 12.30 -4.33 -3.39
C ARG A 76 12.28 -4.95 -1.99
N CYS A 77 13.40 -5.49 -1.51
CA CYS A 77 13.54 -5.88 -0.12
C CYS A 77 13.69 -4.62 0.75
N HIS A 78 13.24 -4.64 2.00
CA HIS A 78 13.55 -3.60 2.98
C HIS A 78 13.82 -4.23 4.36
N HIS A 79 14.69 -3.60 5.15
CA HIS A 79 14.93 -4.02 6.53
C HIS A 79 13.83 -3.43 7.42
N CYS A 80 13.09 -4.29 8.10
CA CYS A 80 12.15 -3.88 9.13
C CYS A 80 12.86 -3.84 10.48
N SER A 81 12.95 -2.67 11.10
CA SER A 81 13.52 -2.51 12.44
C SER A 81 12.66 -3.14 13.54
N VAL A 82 11.35 -3.31 13.33
CA VAL A 82 10.49 -3.97 14.32
C VAL A 82 10.72 -5.48 14.31
N CYS A 83 10.75 -6.08 13.12
CA CYS A 83 11.04 -7.51 12.97
C CYS A 83 12.54 -7.85 12.99
N GLN A 84 13.42 -6.85 13.04
CA GLN A 84 14.89 -6.96 13.02
C GLN A 84 15.43 -7.84 11.88
N ARG A 85 14.81 -7.75 10.69
CA ARG A 85 15.20 -8.56 9.52
C ARG A 85 14.86 -7.90 8.20
N CYS A 86 15.54 -8.35 7.15
CA CYS A 86 15.21 -8.03 5.77
C CYS A 86 14.00 -8.84 5.28
N VAL A 87 12.99 -8.14 4.75
CA VAL A 87 11.75 -8.72 4.25
C VAL A 87 11.67 -8.52 2.73
N LEU A 88 11.49 -9.61 2.00
CA LEU A 88 11.31 -9.64 0.55
C LEU A 88 10.03 -8.93 0.14
N LYS A 89 10.12 -8.05 -0.87
CA LYS A 89 8.99 -7.24 -1.36
C LYS A 89 8.18 -6.64 -0.20
N MET A 90 8.90 -6.09 0.78
CA MET A 90 8.28 -5.53 1.97
C MET A 90 7.34 -4.39 1.56
N ASP A 91 6.11 -4.45 2.04
CA ASP A 91 5.14 -3.37 1.93
C ASP A 91 5.23 -2.51 3.19
N HIS A 92 4.87 -3.06 4.35
CA HIS A 92 4.98 -2.40 5.65
C HIS A 92 5.02 -3.39 6.82
N HIS A 93 5.37 -2.91 8.01
CA HIS A 93 5.10 -3.61 9.26
C HIS A 93 3.72 -3.23 9.76
N CYS A 94 2.82 -4.19 9.89
CA CYS A 94 1.44 -3.92 10.27
C CYS A 94 1.22 -4.30 11.73
N ILE A 95 1.00 -3.29 12.56
CA ILE A 95 0.74 -3.46 14.00
C ILE A 95 -0.51 -4.30 14.28
N TRP A 96 -1.50 -4.26 13.39
CA TRP A 96 -2.79 -4.95 13.57
C TRP A 96 -2.70 -6.46 13.38
N VAL A 97 -1.70 -6.94 12.66
CA VAL A 97 -1.42 -8.36 12.46
C VAL A 97 -0.11 -8.78 13.14
N VAL A 98 0.54 -7.84 13.83
CA VAL A 98 1.82 -8.00 14.56
C VAL A 98 2.89 -8.70 13.71
N ASN A 99 2.91 -8.38 12.41
CA ASN A 99 3.81 -9.01 11.44
C ASN A 99 4.10 -8.05 10.28
N CYS A 100 5.21 -8.28 9.57
CA CYS A 100 5.42 -7.62 8.29
C CYS A 100 4.46 -8.16 7.24
N VAL A 101 4.08 -7.29 6.31
CA VAL A 101 3.43 -7.65 5.06
C VAL A 101 4.51 -7.62 3.98
N GLY A 102 4.77 -8.77 3.36
CA GLY A 102 5.82 -8.97 2.36
C GLY A 102 5.42 -9.99 1.31
N ALA A 103 6.37 -10.41 0.48
CA ALA A 103 6.14 -11.26 -0.68
C ALA A 103 5.22 -12.47 -0.44
N ARG A 104 5.39 -13.18 0.69
CA ARG A 104 4.74 -14.47 0.95
C ARG A 104 3.37 -14.37 1.65
N ASN A 105 3.05 -13.22 2.24
CA ASN A 105 1.74 -13.01 2.91
C ASN A 105 0.93 -11.83 2.32
N TYR A 106 1.47 -11.09 1.34
CA TYR A 106 0.79 -9.98 0.66
C TYR A 106 -0.61 -10.36 0.13
N LYS A 107 -0.73 -11.53 -0.51
CA LYS A 107 -2.01 -12.04 -1.01
C LYS A 107 -3.03 -12.22 0.13
N PHE A 108 -2.60 -12.79 1.26
CA PHE A 108 -3.48 -13.02 2.40
C PHE A 108 -3.92 -11.69 3.02
N PHE A 109 -3.03 -10.70 3.05
CA PHE A 109 -3.33 -9.36 3.58
C PHE A 109 -4.38 -8.65 2.73
N LEU A 110 -4.24 -8.68 1.40
CA LEU A 110 -5.25 -8.11 0.50
C LEU A 110 -6.61 -8.81 0.64
N LEU A 111 -6.63 -10.14 0.73
CA LEU A 111 -7.87 -10.89 0.95
C LEU A 111 -8.50 -10.56 2.31
N PHE A 112 -7.70 -10.42 3.36
CA PHE A 112 -8.14 -9.98 4.68
C PHE A 112 -8.85 -8.61 4.61
N VAL A 113 -8.22 -7.59 4.01
CA VAL A 113 -8.81 -6.25 3.87
C VAL A 113 -10.09 -6.28 3.03
N VAL A 114 -10.11 -7.04 1.93
CA VAL A 114 -11.32 -7.18 1.09
C VAL A 114 -12.47 -7.84 1.87
N TYR A 115 -12.19 -8.90 2.64
CA TYR A 115 -13.23 -9.57 3.42
C TYR A 115 -13.69 -8.75 4.63
N GLU A 116 -12.82 -7.92 5.21
CA GLU A 116 -13.15 -7.00 6.29
C GLU A 116 -14.11 -5.92 5.78
N LYS A 117 -13.80 -5.27 4.66
CA LYS A 117 -14.70 -4.32 4.00
C LYS A 117 -16.04 -4.93 3.60
N LYS A 118 -16.07 -6.19 3.15
CA LYS A 118 -17.34 -6.89 2.87
C LYS A 118 -18.17 -7.19 4.11
N LYS A 119 -17.54 -7.22 5.29
CA LYS A 119 -18.19 -7.45 6.58
C LYS A 119 -18.50 -6.18 7.34
N SER A 120 -18.07 -5.00 6.86
CA SER A 120 -18.40 -3.74 7.53
C SER A 120 -19.91 -3.68 7.70
N VAL A 121 -20.33 -3.62 8.96
CA VAL A 121 -21.72 -3.54 9.39
C VAL A 121 -22.38 -2.44 8.57
N GLN A 122 -23.56 -2.73 8.02
CA GLN A 122 -24.33 -1.74 7.28
C GLN A 122 -24.49 -0.52 8.19
N TRP A 123 -23.84 0.59 7.81
CA TRP A 123 -23.77 1.78 8.64
C TRP A 123 -25.20 2.29 8.87
N LYS A 124 -25.50 2.76 10.09
CA LYS A 124 -26.85 3.20 10.47
C LYS A 124 -27.44 4.23 9.49
N TYR A 125 -26.60 5.07 8.91
CA TYR A 125 -26.97 6.13 7.96
C TYR A 125 -26.73 5.74 6.49
N ASP A 126 -26.21 4.55 6.21
CA ASP A 126 -26.07 4.06 4.85
C ASP A 126 -27.40 3.46 4.36
N MET A 127 -28.13 4.25 3.59
CA MET A 127 -29.40 3.87 2.94
C MET A 127 -29.20 3.41 1.49
N GLY A 128 -27.96 3.10 1.09
CA GLY A 128 -27.60 2.72 -0.26
C GLY A 128 -27.27 3.91 -1.17
N TRP A 129 -26.51 3.62 -2.22
CA TRP A 129 -25.83 4.62 -3.04
C TRP A 129 -26.75 5.73 -3.56
N LYS A 130 -27.95 5.39 -4.06
CA LYS A 130 -28.89 6.37 -4.65
C LYS A 130 -29.44 7.33 -3.60
N ARG A 131 -29.95 6.82 -2.47
CA ARG A 131 -30.54 7.66 -1.40
C ARG A 131 -29.48 8.50 -0.72
N ASN A 132 -28.30 7.94 -0.48
CA ASN A 132 -27.16 8.69 0.07
C ASN A 132 -26.73 9.81 -0.89
N PHE A 133 -26.76 9.57 -2.20
CA PHE A 133 -26.42 10.60 -3.20
C PHE A 133 -27.47 11.71 -3.24
N GLU A 134 -28.76 11.36 -3.21
CA GLU A 134 -29.88 12.33 -3.18
C GLU A 134 -29.87 13.20 -1.91
N GLN A 135 -29.39 12.69 -0.77
CA GLN A 135 -29.21 13.50 0.44
C GLN A 135 -28.22 14.65 0.27
N VAL A 136 -27.22 14.50 -0.62
CA VAL A 136 -26.15 15.48 -0.83
C VAL A 136 -26.47 16.40 -2.00
N PHE A 137 -26.95 15.84 -3.11
CA PHE A 137 -27.12 16.57 -4.37
C PHE A 137 -28.58 16.95 -4.68
N GLY A 138 -29.52 16.55 -3.83
CA GLY A 138 -30.95 16.75 -4.05
C GLY A 138 -31.58 15.68 -4.95
N ALA A 139 -32.91 15.65 -4.95
CA ALA A 139 -33.71 14.71 -5.74
C ALA A 139 -33.70 15.04 -7.24
N ASN A 140 -33.39 16.29 -7.60
CA ASN A 140 -33.36 16.72 -9.00
C ASN A 140 -32.02 16.43 -9.68
N LYS A 141 -31.98 15.37 -10.49
CA LYS A 141 -30.79 14.96 -11.25
C LYS A 141 -30.24 16.03 -12.19
N ALA A 142 -31.08 16.93 -12.69
CA ALA A 142 -30.64 18.00 -13.59
C ALA A 142 -29.69 18.98 -12.89
N LEU A 143 -29.80 19.11 -11.56
CA LEU A 143 -28.98 20.04 -10.77
C LEU A 143 -27.72 19.39 -10.20
N TRP A 144 -27.49 18.09 -10.36
CA TRP A 144 -26.33 17.40 -9.77
C TRP A 144 -24.97 17.94 -10.24
N PHE A 145 -24.92 18.52 -11.44
CA PHE A 145 -23.71 19.09 -12.03
C PHE A 145 -23.66 20.63 -11.94
N PHE A 146 -24.62 21.25 -11.28
CA PHE A 146 -24.68 22.69 -11.08
C PHE A 146 -24.65 22.99 -9.58
N PRO A 147 -23.93 24.02 -9.12
CA PRO A 147 -23.82 24.35 -7.70
C PRO A 147 -25.09 25.07 -7.18
N LEU A 148 -26.25 24.44 -7.35
CA LEU A 148 -27.56 25.00 -7.05
C LEU A 148 -28.45 23.96 -6.38
N PHE A 149 -29.12 24.36 -5.29
CA PHE A 149 -30.22 23.58 -4.70
C PHE A 149 -31.57 24.17 -5.09
N LEU A 150 -32.55 23.30 -5.31
CA LEU A 150 -33.92 23.74 -5.46
C LEU A 150 -34.51 23.99 -4.08
N LYS A 151 -35.35 25.04 -3.94
CA LYS A 151 -35.95 25.40 -2.64
C LYS A 151 -36.69 24.22 -1.99
N ARG A 152 -37.42 23.43 -2.79
CA ARG A 152 -38.12 22.23 -2.32
C ARG A 152 -37.16 21.17 -1.77
N ASP A 153 -35.94 21.06 -2.31
CA ASP A 153 -34.97 20.06 -1.89
C ASP A 153 -34.39 20.50 -0.52
N MET A 154 -34.13 21.80 -0.34
CA MET A 154 -33.75 22.37 0.96
C MET A 154 -34.82 22.16 2.03
N GLU A 155 -36.11 22.30 1.69
CA GLU A 155 -37.21 22.13 2.64
C GLU A 155 -37.52 20.66 2.97
N ASN A 156 -37.40 19.75 1.99
CA ASN A 156 -37.87 18.36 2.15
C ASN A 156 -36.77 17.35 2.47
N ILE A 157 -35.47 17.70 2.36
CA ILE A 157 -34.37 16.77 2.65
C ILE A 157 -33.82 17.06 4.06
N PRO A 158 -34.09 16.20 5.06
CA PRO A 158 -33.66 16.45 6.45
C PRO A 158 -32.13 16.59 6.58
N ALA A 159 -31.39 15.80 5.80
CA ALA A 159 -29.92 15.83 5.79
C ALA A 159 -29.33 17.20 5.42
N LEU A 160 -30.03 18.03 4.63
CA LEU A 160 -29.58 19.38 4.27
C LEU A 160 -29.78 20.40 5.41
N HIS A 161 -30.65 20.09 6.38
CA HIS A 161 -30.83 20.90 7.59
C HIS A 161 -29.76 20.59 8.65
N GLY A 162 -29.14 19.40 8.59
CA GLY A 162 -28.04 18.99 9.45
C GLY A 162 -28.41 18.64 10.90
N MET A 163 -29.67 18.80 11.30
CA MET A 163 -30.15 18.49 12.66
C MET A 163 -30.58 17.03 12.82
N GLU A 164 -31.08 16.39 11.76
CA GLU A 164 -31.54 15.01 11.74
C GLU A 164 -31.14 14.31 10.44
N PHE A 165 -30.83 13.02 10.52
CA PHE A 165 -30.41 12.21 9.38
C PHE A 165 -31.26 10.95 9.31
N PRO A 166 -31.90 10.67 8.15
CA PRO A 166 -32.64 9.45 7.98
C PRO A 166 -31.71 8.25 8.11
N THR A 167 -32.20 7.26 8.83
CA THR A 167 -31.49 6.03 9.13
C THR A 167 -32.03 4.90 8.27
N ARG A 168 -31.29 3.81 8.25
CA ARG A 168 -31.64 2.64 7.46
C ARG A 168 -32.92 1.94 7.92
N SER A 169 -33.33 2.08 9.19
CA SER A 169 -34.63 1.58 9.66
C SER A 169 -35.77 2.36 9.00
N ASP A 170 -35.62 3.68 8.86
CA ASP A 170 -36.62 4.59 8.27
C ASP A 170 -36.76 4.37 6.74
N ALA A 171 -35.88 3.58 6.15
CA ALA A 171 -35.86 3.26 4.73
C ALA A 171 -36.62 1.98 4.35
N VAL A 172 -36.98 1.16 5.34
CA VAL A 172 -37.58 -0.18 5.16
C VAL A 172 -39.08 -0.20 5.54
N GLU A 173 -39.56 0.81 6.26
CA GLU A 173 -41.00 1.16 6.34
C GLU A 173 -41.49 1.81 5.04
#